data_AF-A0A841RDI7-F1
#
_entry.id   AF-A0A841RDI7-F1
#
_cell.length_a   1.000
_cell.length_b   1.000
_cell.length_c   1.000
_cell.angle_alpha   90.00
_cell.angle_beta   90.00
_cell.angle_gamma   90.00
#
_symmetry.space_group_name_H-M   'P 1'
#
loop_
_entity.id
_entity.type
_entity.pdbx_description
1 polymer ?
#
loop_
_entity_poly.entity_id
_entity_poly.type
_entity_poly.pdbx_seq_one_letter_code
_entity_poly.pdbx_strand_id
1 'polypeptide(L)'
;MKEVLIVYFSGTGCTRLVAETFHRLLGKRGIQSSLRELRHDSGDTFSEYERLVICFPVHACNAPEPELMKKDRRMALGRSQELYS
;
A
#
# COMPACT_ATOMS: atom_id res chain seq x y z
N MET A 1 16.89 -0.63 7.34
CA MET A 1 15.44 -0.40 7.50
C MET A 1 14.88 0.01 6.15
N LYS A 2 13.66 -0.41 5.80
CA LYS A 2 12.99 0.03 4.58
C LYS A 2 11.98 1.12 4.95
N GLU A 3 12.05 2.27 4.30
CA GLU A 3 11.29 3.45 4.72
C GLU A 3 9.86 3.44 4.17
N VAL A 4 9.65 2.89 2.97
CA VAL A 4 8.34 2.94 2.30
C VAL A 4 7.98 1.61 1.65
N LEU A 5 6.77 1.13 1.91
CA LEU A 5 6.14 0.10 1.09
C LEU A 5 5.16 0.72 0.11
N ILE A 6 5.27 0.37 -1.16
CA ILE A 6 4.30 0.68 -2.19
C ILE A 6 3.55 -0.62 -2.50
N VAL A 7 2.27 -0.66 -2.17
CA VAL A 7 1.37 -1.75 -2.55
C VAL A 7 0.45 -1.30 -3.67
N TYR A 8 0.20 -2.18 -4.63
CA TYR A 8 -0.73 -1.87 -5.71
C TYR A 8 -1.61 -3.05 -6.11
N PHE A 9 -2.80 -2.74 -6.59
CA PHE A 9 -3.66 -3.67 -7.33
C PHE A 9 -3.75 -3.20 -8.78
N SER A 10 -3.65 -4.11 -9.74
CA SER A 10 -3.81 -3.75 -11.16
C SER A 10 -4.56 -4.83 -11.93
N GLY A 11 -5.73 -4.47 -12.48
CA GLY A 11 -6.45 -5.33 -13.41
C GLY A 11 -5.85 -5.29 -14.82
N THR A 12 -5.51 -4.09 -15.32
CA THR A 12 -5.09 -3.86 -16.71
C THR A 12 -3.65 -3.35 -16.87
N GLY A 13 -2.91 -3.17 -15.77
CA GLY A 13 -1.50 -2.75 -15.79
C GLY A 13 -1.27 -1.24 -15.57
N CYS A 14 -2.26 -0.37 -15.74
CA CYS A 14 -2.06 1.08 -15.55
C CYS A 14 -1.60 1.44 -14.14
N THR A 15 -2.20 0.82 -13.12
CA THR A 15 -1.81 1.04 -11.72
C THR A 15 -0.38 0.59 -11.42
N ARG A 16 0.10 -0.47 -12.11
CA ARG A 16 1.48 -0.93 -11.99
C ARG A 16 2.46 0.15 -12.44
N LEU A 17 2.20 0.79 -13.58
CA LEU A 17 3.03 1.89 -14.10
C LEU A 17 3.12 3.07 -13.13
N VAL A 18 2.01 3.40 -12.47
CA VAL A 18 1.98 4.46 -11.44
C VAL A 18 2.83 4.05 -10.23
N ALA A 19 2.66 2.82 -9.74
CA ALA A 19 3.39 2.32 -8.58
C ALA A 19 4.91 2.22 -8.85
N GLU A 20 5.31 1.76 -10.04
CA GLU A 20 6.70 1.77 -10.52
C GLU A 20 7.26 3.20 -10.63
N THR A 21 6.44 4.15 -11.07
CA THR A 21 6.83 5.56 -11.14
C THR A 21 7.12 6.11 -9.75
N PHE A 22 6.28 5.83 -8.76
CA PHE A 22 6.54 6.19 -7.36
C PHE A 22 7.84 5.58 -6.85
N HIS A 23 8.04 4.28 -7.05
CA HIS A 23 9.24 3.57 -6.62
C HIS A 23 10.51 4.23 -7.18
N ARG A 24 10.52 4.54 -8.49
CA ARG A 24 11.63 5.23 -9.16
C ARG A 24 11.84 6.65 -8.63
N LEU A 25 10.78 7.43 -8.39
CA LEU A 25 10.88 8.80 -7.89
C LEU A 25 11.38 8.85 -6.43
N LEU A 26 10.99 7.89 -5.60
CA LEU A 26 11.53 7.75 -4.25
C LEU A 26 13.02 7.39 -4.28
N GLY A 27 13.42 6.44 -5.14
CA GLY A 27 14.83 6.09 -5.34
C GLY A 27 15.69 7.28 -5.77
N LYS A 28 15.18 8.13 -6.68
CA LYS A 28 15.87 9.38 -7.08
C LYS A 28 16.06 10.39 -5.94
N ARG A 29 15.26 10.29 -4.88
CA ARG A 29 15.36 11.13 -3.67
C ARG A 29 16.17 10.47 -2.55
N GLY A 30 16.78 9.31 -2.81
CA GLY A 30 17.52 8.54 -1.82
C GLY A 30 16.64 7.75 -0.84
N ILE A 31 15.32 7.68 -1.08
CA ILE A 31 14.36 7.00 -0.20
C ILE A 31 14.28 5.52 -0.58
N GLN A 32 14.52 4.66 0.41
CA GLN A 32 14.43 3.20 0.22
C GLN A 32 12.97 2.76 0.19
N SER A 33 12.53 2.19 -0.92
CA SER A 33 11.16 1.69 -1.08
C SER A 33 11.11 0.26 -1.61
N SER A 34 10.07 -0.48 -1.23
CA SER A 34 9.72 -1.77 -1.83
C SER A 34 8.40 -1.65 -2.59
N LEU A 35 8.27 -2.41 -3.67
CA LEU A 35 7.09 -2.42 -4.52
C LEU A 35 6.48 -3.84 -4.49
N ARG A 36 5.17 -3.94 -4.22
CA ARG A 36 4.46 -5.22 -4.14
C ARG A 36 3.07 -5.14 -4.78
N GLU A 37 2.72 -6.12 -5.59
CA GLU A 37 1.37 -6.30 -6.11
C GLU A 37 0.55 -7.11 -5.09
N LEU A 38 -0.59 -6.57 -4.64
CA LEU A 38 -1.51 -7.29 -3.76
C LEU A 38 -2.27 -8.34 -4.59
N ARG A 39 -2.14 -9.60 -4.18
CA ARG A 39 -2.89 -10.73 -4.74
C ARG A 39 -3.75 -11.33 -3.64
N HIS A 40 -4.82 -12.01 -4.03
CA HIS A 40 -5.93 -12.40 -3.15
C HIS A 40 -5.53 -13.33 -1.97
N ASP A 41 -4.33 -13.92 -1.98
CA ASP A 41 -3.83 -14.91 -1.01
C ASP A 41 -2.47 -14.57 -0.38
N SER A 42 -1.97 -13.34 -0.52
CA SER A 42 -0.71 -12.99 0.13
C SER A 42 -0.96 -12.69 1.62
N GLY A 43 -0.47 -13.57 2.50
CA GLY A 43 -0.37 -13.34 3.95
C GLY A 43 0.65 -12.25 4.28
N ASP A 44 0.47 -11.08 3.71
CA ASP A 44 1.46 -10.01 3.74
C ASP A 44 1.51 -9.38 5.13
N THR A 45 2.73 -9.29 5.66
CA THR A 45 3.03 -8.53 6.88
C THR A 45 3.77 -7.26 6.51
N PHE A 46 3.33 -6.14 7.06
CA PHE A 46 3.78 -4.80 6.68
C PHE A 46 4.48 -4.04 7.82
N SER A 47 4.68 -4.68 8.97
CA SER A 47 5.23 -4.07 10.19
C SER A 47 6.69 -3.60 10.07
N GLU A 48 7.42 -4.03 9.03
CA GLU A 48 8.81 -3.65 8.79
C GLU A 48 8.98 -2.28 8.08
N TYR A 49 7.88 -1.64 7.68
CA TYR A 49 7.89 -0.38 6.93
C TYR A 49 7.34 0.79 7.74
N GLU A 50 7.97 1.95 7.64
CA GLU A 50 7.53 3.16 8.35
C GLU A 50 6.35 3.85 7.66
N ARG A 51 6.27 3.74 6.33
CA ARG A 51 5.24 4.37 5.50
C ARG A 51 4.66 3.39 4.48
N LEU A 52 3.38 3.57 4.17
CA LEU A 52 2.64 2.79 3.17
C LEU A 52 2.07 3.72 2.09
N VAL A 53 2.29 3.37 0.83
CA VAL A 53 1.68 3.98 -0.35
C VAL A 53 0.81 2.93 -1.01
N ILE A 54 -0.46 3.26 -1.25
CA ILE A 54 -1.44 2.34 -1.85
C ILE A 54 -1.84 2.89 -3.21
N CYS A 55 -1.68 2.09 -4.27
CA CYS A 55 -2.12 2.42 -5.61
C CYS A 55 -3.24 1.46 -6.05
N PHE A 56 -4.37 2.00 -6.50
CA PHE A 56 -5.50 1.21 -6.99
C PHE A 56 -6.14 1.88 -8.21
N PRO A 57 -6.74 1.11 -9.14
CA PRO A 57 -7.58 1.67 -10.18
C PRO A 57 -8.84 2.24 -9.55
N VAL A 58 -9.22 3.45 -9.96
CA VAL A 58 -10.51 4.03 -9.59
C VAL A 58 -11.56 3.45 -10.53
N HIS A 59 -12.48 2.66 -9.98
CA HIS A 59 -13.65 2.18 -10.71
C HIS A 59 -14.86 3.03 -10.28
N ALA A 60 -15.59 3.57 -11.26
CA ALA A 60 -16.80 4.37 -11.03
C ALA A 60 -16.65 5.55 -10.05
N CYS A 61 -15.53 6.29 -10.11
CA CYS A 61 -15.22 7.46 -9.26
C CYS A 61 -15.18 7.21 -7.75
N ASN A 62 -15.26 5.96 -7.30
CA ASN A 62 -15.09 5.59 -5.90
C ASN A 62 -13.69 5.01 -5.69
N ALA A 63 -13.05 5.38 -4.57
CA ALA A 63 -12.02 4.50 -4.03
C ALA A 63 -12.64 3.10 -3.84
N PRO A 64 -11.91 2.00 -4.08
CA PRO A 64 -12.43 0.66 -3.85
C PRO A 64 -13.09 0.63 -2.49
N GLU A 65 -14.30 0.08 -2.41
CA GLU A 65 -15.08 0.13 -1.18
C GLU A 65 -14.23 -0.35 0.00
N PRO A 66 -14.46 0.19 1.23
CA PRO A 66 -13.74 -0.21 2.42
C PRO A 66 -13.76 -1.72 2.70
N GLU A 67 -14.49 -2.52 1.93
CA GLU A 67 -14.49 -3.98 1.95
C GLU A 67 -13.14 -4.59 1.57
N LEU A 68 -12.38 -3.97 0.66
CA LEU A 68 -10.97 -4.30 0.42
C LEU A 68 -10.09 -3.92 1.63
N MET A 69 -10.47 -2.89 2.40
CA MET A 69 -9.84 -2.55 3.69
C MET A 69 -10.41 -3.33 4.90
N LYS A 70 -11.54 -4.03 4.78
CA LYS A 70 -12.18 -4.78 5.89
C LYS A 70 -11.37 -6.03 6.26
N LYS A 71 -10.68 -6.65 5.29
CA LYS A 71 -9.76 -7.77 5.57
C LYS A 71 -8.40 -7.31 6.12
N ASP A 72 -7.95 -6.12 5.74
CA ASP A 72 -6.73 -5.48 6.25
C ASP A 72 -6.97 -4.53 7.43
N ARG A 73 -8.17 -4.55 8.04
CA ARG A 73 -8.59 -3.71 9.17
C ARG A 73 -7.80 -3.97 10.47
N ARG A 74 -6.78 -4.84 10.42
CA ARG A 74 -5.74 -4.97 11.44
C ARG A 74 -4.66 -3.89 11.35
N MET A 75 -4.44 -3.28 10.17
CA MET A 75 -3.38 -2.28 9.99
C MET A 75 -3.76 -0.87 10.46
N ALA A 76 -5.02 -0.46 10.31
CA ALA A 76 -5.44 0.90 10.70
C ALA A 76 -5.78 1.03 12.20
N LEU A 77 -6.15 -0.06 12.88
CA LEU A 77 -6.53 -0.03 14.30
C LEU A 77 -5.36 -0.25 15.28
N GLY A 78 -4.22 -0.77 14.83
CA GLY A 78 -3.07 -1.05 15.70
C GLY A 78 -2.37 0.19 16.27
N ARG A 79 -2.68 1.40 15.77
CA ARG A 79 -2.12 2.67 16.28
C ARG A 79 -3.12 3.56 17.00
N SER A 80 -4.41 3.25 16.98
CA SER A 80 -5.43 4.06 17.68
C SER A 80 -5.69 3.61 19.11
N GLN A 81 -5.24 2.42 19.53
CA GLN A 81 -5.41 1.94 20.90
C GLN A 81 -4.27 2.32 21.87
N GLU A 82 -3.07 2.64 21.38
CA GLU A 82 -1.96 3.10 22.27
C GLU A 82 -2.02 4.59 22.63
N LEU A 83 -2.92 5.37 22.03
CA LEU A 83 -3.08 6.80 22.32
C LEU A 83 -4.20 7.10 23.33
N TYR A 84 -4.87 6.07 23.85
CA TYR A 84 -5.90 6.18 24.91
C TYR A 84 -5.82 4.99 25.89
N SER A 85 -4.63 4.70 26.42
CA SER A 85 -4.45 3.84 27.60
C SER A 85 -3.38 4.41 28.51
#